data_AF-A0A3C0J410-F1
#
_entry.id   AF-A0A3C0J410-F1
#
_cell.length_a   1.000
_cell.length_b   1.000
_cell.length_c   1.000
_cell.angle_alpha   90.00
_cell.angle_beta   90.00
_cell.angle_gamma   90.00
#
_symmetry.space_group_name_H-M   'P 1'
#
loop_
_entity.id
_entity.type
_entity.pdbx_description
1 polymer ?
#
loop_
_entity_poly.entity_id
_entity_poly.type
_entity_poly.pdbx_seq_one_letter_code
_entity_poly.pdbx_strand_id
1 'polypeptide(L)' 'MGRTRELRVNCGKRLAVEVGGRAYARIPIKTHVITAADDIVDVVQRYAGPLLHSEDMLVISEKVVSIAQQRAYP' A
#
# COMPACT_ATOMS: atom_id res chain seq x y z
N MET A 1 -16.49 -9.56 13.43
CA MET A 1 -16.03 -10.96 13.53
C MET A 1 -14.80 -11.10 12.64
N GLY A 2 -13.69 -11.58 13.22
CA GLY A 2 -12.32 -11.29 12.81
C GLY A 2 -11.92 -11.59 11.36
N ARG A 3 -11.03 -10.76 10.84
CA ARG A 3 -9.95 -11.21 9.96
C ARG A 3 -8.65 -10.69 10.54
N THR A 4 -8.08 -11.40 11.50
CA THR A 4 -6.66 -11.25 11.80
C THR A 4 -5.92 -11.78 10.56
N ARG A 5 -5.70 -10.92 9.57
CA ARG A 5 -4.81 -11.25 8.46
C ARG A 5 -3.41 -11.30 9.04
N GLU A 6 -2.74 -12.42 8.83
CA GLU A 6 -1.35 -12.59 9.21
C GLU A 6 -0.51 -11.56 8.43
N LEU A 7 -0.05 -10.53 9.12
CA LEU A 7 0.73 -9.44 8.54
C LEU A 7 2.13 -9.96 8.21
N ARG A 8 2.39 -10.20 6.92
CA ARG A 8 3.70 -10.67 6.46
C ARG A 8 4.59 -9.50 6.15
N VAL A 9 5.68 -9.37 6.90
CA VAL A 9 6.68 -8.34 6.64
C VAL A 9 7.54 -8.72 5.43
N ASN A 10 7.95 -7.74 4.62
CA ASN A 10 8.91 -7.99 3.55
C ASN A 10 10.25 -8.46 4.16
N CYS A 11 10.93 -9.38 3.48
CA CYS A 11 12.22 -9.90 3.93
C CYS A 11 13.19 -8.75 4.30
N GLY A 12 13.81 -8.85 5.48
CA GLY A 12 14.74 -7.83 5.99
C GLY A 12 14.08 -6.53 6.48
N LYS A 13 12.74 -6.45 6.56
CA LYS A 13 12.02 -5.27 7.08
C LYS A 13 11.36 -5.60 8.43
N ARG A 14 11.25 -4.57 9.28
CA ARG A 14 10.52 -4.62 10.56
C ARG A 14 9.07 -4.18 10.38
N LEU A 15 8.14 -4.83 11.09
CA LEU A 15 6.73 -4.46 11.04
C LEU A 15 6.47 -3.12 11.72
N ALA A 16 7.26 -2.72 12.72
CA ALA A 16 7.17 -1.40 13.35
C ALA A 16 8.47 -0.61 13.15
N VAL A 17 8.34 0.72 13.09
CA VAL A 17 9.46 1.68 13.08
C VAL A 17 9.18 2.80 14.07
N GLU A 18 10.22 3.32 14.72
CA GLU A 18 10.11 4.52 15.54
C GLU A 18 10.56 5.74 14.75
N VAL A 19 9.75 6.80 14.81
CA VAL A 19 10.04 8.10 14.21
C VAL A 19 9.59 9.17 15.18
N GLY A 20 10.51 10.03 15.64
CA GLY A 20 10.20 11.14 16.55
C GLY A 20 9.54 10.68 17.86
N GLY A 21 9.97 9.55 18.43
CA GLY A 21 9.42 9.00 19.68
C GLY A 21 8.03 8.36 19.55
N ARG A 22 7.51 8.18 18.32
CA ARG A 22 6.26 7.45 18.05
C ARG A 22 6.54 6.18 17.25
N ALA A 23 5.89 5.09 17.64
CA ALA A 23 5.94 3.83 16.91
C ALA A 23 4.86 3.78 15.82
N TYR A 24 5.26 3.42 14.60
CA TYR A 24 4.38 3.28 13.44
C TYR A 24 4.45 1.86 12.90
N ALA A 25 3.29 1.24 12.68
CA ALA A 25 3.19 -0.04 12.00
C ALA A 25 3.32 0.15 10.47
N ARG A 26 4.13 -0.69 9.83
CA ARG A 26 4.32 -0.81 8.38
C ARG A 26 3.60 -2.05 7.91
N ILE A 27 2.32 -1.90 7.60
CA ILE A 27 1.46 -2.99 7.13
C ILE A 27 1.55 -3.06 5.60
N PRO A 28 2.19 -4.08 5.01
CA PRO A 28 2.27 -4.18 3.55
C PRO A 28 0.95 -4.63 2.96
N ILE A 29 0.55 -3.96 1.88
CA ILE A 29 -0.63 -4.31 1.10
C ILE A 29 -0.17 -5.06 -0.15
N LYS A 30 -0.46 -6.36 -0.23
CA LYS A 30 -0.10 -7.18 -1.39
C LYS A 30 -1.05 -6.89 -2.56
N THR A 31 -0.50 -6.42 -3.67
CA THR A 31 -1.21 -6.20 -4.94
C THR A 31 -0.77 -7.22 -5.99
N HIS A 32 -1.39 -7.18 -7.18
CA HIS A 32 -0.75 -7.71 -8.38
C HIS A 32 0.39 -6.78 -8.84
N VAL A 33 1.13 -7.17 -9.88
CA VAL A 33 2.12 -6.30 -10.52
C VAL A 33 1.37 -5.20 -11.26
N ILE A 34 1.54 -3.95 -10.83
CA ILE A 34 0.88 -2.81 -11.47
C ILE A 34 1.51 -2.54 -12.84
N THR A 35 0.66 -2.30 -13.83
CA THR A 35 0.99 -2.12 -15.23
C THR A 35 0.34 -0.85 -15.79
N ALA A 36 0.70 -0.51 -17.02
CA ALA A 36 0.12 0.62 -17.76
C ALA A 36 -1.36 0.42 -18.15
N ALA A 37 -1.92 -0.78 -17.95
CA ALA A 37 -3.33 -1.08 -18.22
C ALA A 37 -4.23 -0.89 -16.99
N ASP A 38 -3.65 -0.65 -15.82
CA ASP A 38 -4.38 -0.54 -14.56
C ASP A 38 -4.84 0.89 -14.29
N ASP A 39 -6.03 1.03 -13.72
CA ASP A 39 -6.46 2.28 -13.08
C ASP A 39 -6.06 2.26 -11.59
N ILE A 40 -5.34 3.30 -11.15
CA ILE A 40 -4.82 3.33 -9.78
C ILE A 40 -5.93 3.44 -8.73
N VAL A 41 -7.07 4.06 -9.05
CA VAL A 41 -8.23 4.16 -8.16
C VAL A 41 -8.84 2.77 -7.96
N ASP A 42 -8.99 1.99 -9.03
CA ASP A 42 -9.49 0.61 -8.95
C ASP A 42 -8.56 -0.29 -8.14
N VAL A 43 -7.24 -0.15 -8.32
CA VAL A 43 -6.23 -0.84 -7.51
C VAL A 43 -6.39 -0.51 -6.04
N VAL A 44 -6.55 0.78 -5.70
CA VAL A 44 -6.73 1.24 -4.31
C VAL A 44 -8.00 0.66 -3.70
N GLN A 45 -9.13 0.78 -4.40
CA GLN A 45 -10.41 0.26 -3.92
C GLN A 45 -10.34 -1.26 -3.69
N ARG A 46 -9.66 -1.99 -4.58
CA ARG A 46 -9.54 -3.45 -4.49
C ARG A 46 -8.66 -3.93 -3.33
N TYR A 47 -7.51 -3.29 -3.11
CA TYR A 47 -6.50 -3.81 -2.19
C TYR A 47 -6.40 -3.06 -0.86
N ALA A 48 -6.53 -1.73 -0.89
CA ALA A 48 -6.43 -0.89 0.30
C ALA A 48 -7.80 -0.59 0.91
N GLY A 49 -8.85 -0.41 0.09
CA GLY A 49 -10.20 -0.08 0.53
C GLY A 49 -10.73 -0.93 1.70
N PRO A 50 -10.62 -2.27 1.68
CA PRO A 50 -11.07 -3.12 2.79
C PRO A 50 -10.26 -3.00 4.09
N LEU A 51 -9.14 -2.27 4.07
CA LEU A 51 -8.22 -2.09 5.20
C LEU A 51 -8.29 -0.68 5.79
N LEU A 52 -8.90 0.28 5.08
CA LEU A 52 -8.98 1.67 5.49
C LEU A 52 -10.24 1.90 6.34
N HIS A 53 -10.09 2.77 7.33
CA HIS A 53 -11.16 3.33 8.14
C HIS A 53 -11.46 4.77 7.72
N SER A 54 -12.60 5.30 8.16
CA SER A 54 -12.88 6.73 8.00
C SER A 54 -11.77 7.55 8.64
N GLU A 55 -11.43 8.68 8.01
CA GLU A 55 -10.32 9.57 8.40
C GLU A 55 -8.90 9.03 8.16
N ASP A 56 -8.74 7.83 7.61
CA ASP A 56 -7.42 7.34 7.19
C ASP A 56 -6.90 8.11 5.97
N MET A 57 -5.61 8.43 5.99
CA MET A 57 -4.89 8.98 4.83
C MET A 57 -4.06 7.89 4.17
N LEU A 58 -4.41 7.54 2.93
CA LEU A 58 -3.59 6.65 2.09
C LEU A 58 -2.59 7.47 1.28
N VAL A 59 -1.31 7.10 1.36
CA VAL A 59 -0.24 7.67 0.53
C VAL A 59 0.30 6.58 -0.39
N ILE A 60 0.43 6.90 -1.68
CA ILE A 60 0.89 5.99 -2.72
C ILE A 60 2.18 6.57 -3.32
N SER A 61 3.15 5.71 -3.62
CA SER A 61 4.37 6.17 -4.27
C SER A 61 4.07 6.67 -5.69
N GLU A 62 4.71 7.78 -6.06
CA GLU A 62 4.57 8.36 -7.39
C GLU A 62 4.86 7.35 -8.51
N LYS A 63 5.87 6.48 -8.33
CA LYS A 63 6.26 5.48 -9.34
C LYS A 63 5.10 4.62 -9.81
N VAL A 64 4.27 4.12 -8.88
CA VAL A 64 3.16 3.23 -9.22
C VAL A 64 2.05 4.01 -9.94
N VAL A 65 1.79 5.24 -9.51
CA VAL A 65 0.83 6.16 -10.16
C VAL A 65 1.29 6.48 -11.59
N SER A 66 2.57 6.77 -11.79
CA SER A 66 3.15 7.08 -13.10
C SER A 66 3.13 5.89 -14.06
N ILE A 67 3.27 4.65 -13.57
CA ILE A 67 3.10 3.44 -14.40
C ILE A 67 1.65 3.35 -14.93
N ALA A 68 0.66 3.44 -14.03
CA ALA A 68 -0.76 3.38 -14.37
C ALA A 68 -1.18 4.49 -15.35
N GLN A 69 -0.54 5.65 -15.28
CA GLN A 69 -0.81 6.79 -16.16
C GLN A 69 0.04 6.80 -17.44
N GLN A 70 0.82 5.75 -17.71
CA GLN A 70 1.69 5.65 -18.89
C GLN A 70 2.77 6.76 -18.96
N ARG A 71 3.24 7.23 -17.80
CA ARG A 71 4.26 8.29 -17.67
C ARG A 71 5.59 7.78 -17.08
N ALA A 72 5.72 6.48 -16.86
CA ALA A 72 6.97 5.87 -16.40
C ALA A 72 7.96 5.74 -17.57
N TYR A 73 9.10 6.43 -17.48
CA TYR A 73 10.22 6.29 -18.42
C TYR A 73 11.17 5.15 -18.00
N PRO A 74 11.82 4.45 -18.96
CA PRO A 74 12.83 3.41 -18.69
C PRO A 74 14.04 3.93 -17.89
#